data_AF-F0XYF2-F1
#
_entry.id   AF-F0XYF2-F1
#
_cell.length_a   1.000
_cell.length_b   1.000
_cell.length_c   1.000
_cell.angle_alpha   90.00
_cell.angle_beta   90.00
_cell.angle_gamma   90.00
#
_symmetry.space_group_name_H-M   'P 1'
#
loop_
_entity.id
_entity.type
_entity.pdbx_description
1 polymer ?
#
loop_
_entity_poly.entity_id
_entity_poly.type
_entity_poly.pdbx_seq_one_letter_code
_entity_poly.pdbx_strand_id
1 'polypeptide(L)'
;ITDAFPAWVAGAALVGGTPVGPAVFGWMGPDLVTAALALIMLAMGTTLTTADFARVAARPSAVLVGFCAQFGIMPAASVASSRLWGLPPALAAGVCLVGCCPGGTASNLVSLIARADVPLSISMTTASTLAAAALTPALASLCVGAKAAVCRSALAASTLKVVLLPVLGGLL
;
A
#
# COMPACT_ATOMS: atom_id res chain seq x y z
N ILE A 1 10.33 14.40 -14.65
CA ILE A 1 10.18 13.98 -13.22
C ILE A 1 9.81 12.51 -13.12
N THR A 2 8.81 12.05 -13.90
CA THR A 2 8.32 10.67 -13.96
C THR A 2 9.42 9.62 -14.16
N ASP A 3 10.37 9.87 -15.06
CA ASP A 3 11.44 8.91 -15.39
C ASP A 3 12.56 8.87 -14.33
N ALA A 4 12.73 9.96 -13.57
CA ALA A 4 13.78 10.06 -12.57
C ALA A 4 13.35 9.51 -11.21
N PHE A 5 12.05 9.39 -10.94
CA PHE A 5 11.55 8.92 -9.65
C PHE A 5 12.05 7.50 -9.28
N PRO A 6 11.99 6.49 -10.19
CA PRO A 6 12.57 5.17 -9.90
C PRO A 6 14.08 5.25 -9.61
N ALA A 7 14.81 6.12 -10.31
CA ALA A 7 16.25 6.30 -10.11
C ALA A 7 16.54 6.93 -8.74
N TRP A 8 15.74 7.90 -8.30
CA TRP A 8 15.84 8.49 -6.96
C TRP A 8 15.55 7.47 -5.86
N VAL A 9 14.49 6.67 -6.01
CA VAL A 9 14.14 5.63 -5.04
C VAL A 9 15.22 4.55 -4.98
N ALA A 10 15.72 4.09 -6.12
CA ALA A 10 16.81 3.13 -6.19
C ALA A 10 18.10 3.69 -5.56
N GLY A 11 18.46 4.94 -5.88
CA GLY A 11 19.61 5.63 -5.29
C GLY A 11 19.49 5.75 -3.78
N ALA A 12 18.34 6.19 -3.27
CA ALA A 12 18.09 6.29 -1.83
C ALA A 12 18.15 4.92 -1.14
N ALA A 13 17.59 3.87 -1.75
CA ALA A 13 17.63 2.50 -1.22
C ALA A 13 19.07 1.95 -1.19
N LEU A 14 19.87 2.21 -2.23
CA LEU A 14 21.28 1.83 -2.28
C LEU A 14 22.09 2.52 -1.17
N VAL A 15 21.91 3.83 -0.99
CA VAL A 15 22.59 4.60 0.07
C VAL A 15 22.13 4.11 1.45
N GLY A 16 20.84 3.87 1.64
CA GLY A 16 20.26 3.39 2.89
C GLY A 16 20.75 1.99 3.29
N GLY A 17 21.08 1.14 2.32
CA GLY A 17 21.68 -0.18 2.54
C GLY A 17 23.17 -0.16 2.91
N THR A 18 23.84 0.99 2.85
CA THR A 18 25.25 1.12 3.24
C THR A 18 25.41 1.46 4.73
N PRO A 19 26.62 1.27 5.31
CA PRO A 19 26.92 1.74 6.67
C PRO A 19 26.74 3.25 6.89
N VAL A 20 26.72 4.04 5.81
CA VAL A 20 26.49 5.50 5.84
C VAL A 20 24.99 5.84 5.89
N GLY A 21 24.12 4.89 5.56
CA GLY A 21 22.67 5.04 5.53
C GLY A 21 22.08 5.64 6.82
N PRO A 22 22.43 5.14 8.03
CA PRO A 22 21.94 5.72 9.28
C PRO A 22 22.35 7.18 9.50
N ALA A 23 23.51 7.62 9.02
CA ALA A 23 23.92 9.02 9.12
C ALA A 23 23.12 9.93 8.18
N VAL A 24 22.72 9.40 7.01
CA VAL A 24 21.98 10.16 5.98
C VAL A 24 20.48 10.17 6.26
N PHE A 25 19.90 9.07 6.76
CA PHE A 25 18.46 8.89 6.93
C PHE A 25 18.01 8.75 8.40
N GLY A 26 18.93 8.78 9.37
CA GLY A 26 18.59 8.59 10.79
C GLY A 26 17.65 9.65 11.38
N TRP A 27 17.54 10.82 10.73
CA TRP A 27 16.55 11.84 11.07
C TRP A 27 15.11 11.45 10.70
N MET A 28 14.92 10.45 9.82
CA MET A 28 13.60 9.94 9.43
C MET A 28 13.06 8.94 10.46
N GLY A 29 12.77 9.47 11.65
CA GLY A 29 12.16 8.67 12.72
C GLY A 29 10.76 8.14 12.36
N PRO A 30 10.22 7.18 13.14
CA PRO A 30 8.93 6.53 12.88
C PRO A 30 7.76 7.53 12.78
N ASP A 31 7.78 8.58 13.59
CA ASP A 31 6.74 9.61 13.61
C ASP A 31 6.74 10.43 12.32
N LEU A 32 7.92 10.78 11.80
CA LEU A 32 8.06 11.51 10.55
C LEU A 32 7.62 10.68 9.35
N VAL A 33 7.97 9.39 9.33
CA VAL A 33 7.49 8.45 8.29
C VAL A 33 5.98 8.34 8.33
N THR A 34 5.39 8.23 9.52
CA THR A 34 3.94 8.15 9.70
C THR A 34 3.24 9.43 9.25
N ALA A 35 3.79 10.60 9.60
CA ALA A 35 3.26 11.90 9.19
C ALA A 35 3.38 12.12 7.67
N ALA A 36 4.52 11.75 7.07
CA ALA A 36 4.73 11.81 5.63
C ALA A 36 3.74 10.89 4.89
N LEU A 37 3.53 9.67 5.40
CA LEU A 37 2.54 8.75 4.83
C LEU A 37 1.12 9.33 4.93
N ALA A 38 0.74 9.89 6.08
CA ALA A 38 -0.55 10.54 6.24
C ALA A 38 -0.73 11.73 5.26
N LEU A 39 0.31 12.53 5.03
CA LEU A 39 0.30 13.61 4.04
C LEU A 39 0.14 13.08 2.61
N ILE A 40 0.84 12.00 2.25
CA ILE A 40 0.69 11.35 0.94
C ILE A 40 -0.73 10.81 0.76
N MET A 41 -1.32 10.22 1.81
CA MET A 41 -2.69 9.71 1.80
C MET A 41 -3.73 10.84 1.73
N LEU A 42 -3.47 11.97 2.39
CA LEU A 42 -4.26 13.20 2.24
C LEU A 42 -4.23 13.71 0.79
N ALA A 43 -3.02 13.82 0.22
CA ALA A 43 -2.84 14.24 -1.17
C ALA A 43 -3.48 13.27 -2.17
N MET A 44 -3.50 11.96 -1.88
CA MET A 44 -4.31 11.02 -2.64
C MET A 44 -5.80 11.38 -2.52
N GLY A 45 -6.30 11.61 -1.30
CA GLY A 45 -7.69 11.99 -1.04
C GLY A 45 -8.16 13.20 -1.85
N THR A 46 -7.34 14.25 -1.94
CA THR A 46 -7.67 15.46 -2.72
C THR A 46 -7.71 15.26 -4.23
N THR A 47 -7.15 14.15 -4.74
CA THR A 47 -7.27 13.78 -6.16
C THR A 47 -8.49 12.93 -6.47
N LEU A 48 -9.21 12.45 -5.44
CA LEU A 48 -10.43 11.68 -5.62
C LEU A 48 -11.61 12.58 -5.94
N THR A 49 -12.43 12.14 -6.88
CA THR A 49 -13.65 12.83 -7.28
C THR A 49 -14.87 11.95 -7.01
N THR A 50 -16.03 12.57 -6.81
CA THR A 50 -17.31 11.81 -6.69
C THR A 50 -17.59 10.94 -7.93
N ALA A 51 -17.07 11.35 -9.10
CA ALA A 51 -17.13 10.56 -10.32
C ALA A 51 -16.35 9.23 -10.23
N ASP A 52 -15.29 9.14 -9.41
CA ASP A 52 -14.56 7.88 -9.18
C ASP A 52 -15.44 6.82 -8.53
N PHE A 53 -16.26 7.21 -7.56
CA PHE A 53 -17.22 6.32 -6.90
C PHE A 53 -18.31 5.86 -7.87
N ALA A 54 -18.81 6.75 -8.73
CA ALA A 54 -19.74 6.40 -9.78
C ALA A 54 -19.12 5.41 -10.79
N ARG A 55 -17.84 5.57 -11.13
CA ARG A 55 -17.10 4.65 -12.01
C ARG A 55 -16.96 3.25 -11.41
N VAL A 56 -16.69 3.15 -10.11
CA VAL A 56 -16.68 1.86 -9.39
C VAL A 56 -18.04 1.15 -9.52
N ALA A 57 -19.14 1.89 -9.34
CA ALA A 57 -20.48 1.35 -9.47
C ALA A 57 -20.86 1.00 -10.92
N ALA A 58 -20.31 1.68 -11.91
CA ALA A 58 -20.60 1.45 -13.33
C ALA A 58 -19.89 0.21 -13.92
N ARG A 59 -18.76 -0.22 -13.35
CA ARG A 59 -17.99 -1.39 -13.82
C ARG A 59 -17.60 -2.34 -12.67
N PRO A 60 -18.58 -2.88 -11.92
CA PRO A 60 -18.30 -3.62 -10.69
C PRO A 60 -17.55 -4.94 -10.94
N SER A 61 -17.78 -5.62 -12.06
CA SER A 61 -17.12 -6.89 -12.39
C SER A 61 -15.61 -6.71 -12.57
N ALA A 62 -15.18 -5.70 -13.32
CA ALA A 62 -13.76 -5.42 -13.55
C ALA A 62 -13.04 -5.00 -12.26
N VAL A 63 -13.68 -4.14 -11.46
CA VAL A 63 -13.14 -3.72 -10.16
C VAL A 63 -13.03 -4.90 -9.20
N LEU A 64 -14.04 -5.78 -9.15
CA LEU A 64 -14.05 -6.94 -8.27
C LEU A 64 -12.96 -7.96 -8.63
N VAL A 65 -12.74 -8.23 -9.92
CA VAL A 65 -11.66 -9.12 -10.37
C VAL A 65 -10.30 -8.55 -9.94
N GLY A 66 -10.05 -7.26 -10.18
CA GLY A 66 -8.83 -6.60 -9.76
C GLY A 66 -8.64 -6.59 -8.24
N PHE A 67 -9.72 -6.38 -7.49
CA PHE A 67 -9.75 -6.41 -6.04
C PHE A 67 -9.43 -7.79 -5.47
N CYS A 68 -10.07 -8.84 -5.99
CA CYS A 68 -9.78 -10.22 -5.60
C CYS A 68 -8.37 -10.64 -5.99
N ALA A 69 -7.86 -10.16 -7.13
CA ALA A 69 -6.46 -10.38 -7.51
C ALA A 69 -5.52 -9.68 -6.52
N GLN A 70 -5.76 -8.41 -6.16
CA GLN A 70 -4.95 -7.66 -5.21
C GLN A 70 -4.89 -8.34 -3.85
N PHE A 71 -6.04 -8.67 -3.25
CA PHE A 71 -6.09 -9.24 -1.90
C PHE A 71 -6.01 -10.77 -1.86
N GLY A 72 -5.93 -11.44 -3.00
CA GLY A 72 -5.72 -12.89 -3.10
C GLY A 72 -4.29 -13.22 -3.54
N ILE A 73 -3.89 -12.72 -4.71
CA ILE A 73 -2.61 -13.05 -5.34
C ILE A 73 -1.45 -12.43 -4.57
N MET A 74 -1.52 -11.15 -4.17
CA MET A 74 -0.40 -10.50 -3.49
C MET A 74 -0.08 -11.11 -2.12
N PRO A 75 -1.07 -11.39 -1.23
CA PRO A 75 -0.79 -12.09 0.03
C PRO A 75 -0.32 -13.52 -0.18
N ALA A 76 -0.89 -14.25 -1.15
CA ALA A 76 -0.44 -15.61 -1.46
C ALA A 76 1.02 -15.62 -1.95
N ALA A 77 1.37 -14.67 -2.83
CA ALA A 77 2.72 -14.51 -3.35
C ALA A 77 3.72 -14.10 -2.26
N SER A 78 3.34 -13.26 -1.29
CA SER A 78 4.21 -12.86 -0.19
C SER A 78 4.48 -14.00 0.81
N VAL A 79 3.48 -14.83 1.07
CA VAL A 79 3.65 -16.06 1.88
C VAL A 79 4.50 -17.10 1.12
N ALA A 80 4.24 -17.29 -0.18
CA ALA A 80 5.01 -18.21 -1.00
C ALA A 80 6.49 -17.78 -1.09
N SER A 81 6.76 -16.50 -1.33
CA SER A 81 8.11 -15.97 -1.41
C SER A 81 8.84 -16.04 -0.06
N SER A 82 8.19 -15.68 1.05
CA SER A 82 8.82 -15.78 2.37
C SER A 82 9.24 -17.22 2.73
N ARG A 83 8.44 -18.22 2.32
CA ARG A 83 8.76 -19.64 2.49
C ARG A 83 9.86 -20.11 1.54
N LEU A 84 9.78 -19.75 0.26
CA LEU A 84 10.74 -20.17 -0.76
C LEU A 84 12.16 -19.71 -0.43
N TRP A 85 12.29 -18.50 0.14
CA TRP A 85 13.58 -17.91 0.50
C TRP A 85 13.99 -18.17 1.95
N GLY A 86 13.18 -18.90 2.74
CA GLY A 86 13.49 -19.23 4.13
C GLY A 86 13.70 -17.99 5.02
N LEU A 87 12.90 -16.94 4.82
CA LEU A 87 13.14 -15.65 5.48
C LEU A 87 12.99 -15.74 7.01
N PRO A 88 13.82 -14.99 7.78
CA PRO A 88 13.63 -14.88 9.22
C PRO A 88 12.24 -14.34 9.58
N PRO A 89 11.68 -14.69 10.76
CA PRO A 89 10.31 -14.35 11.13
C PRO A 89 9.95 -12.86 11.01
N ALA A 90 10.87 -11.97 11.42
CA ALA A 90 10.67 -10.52 11.33
C ALA A 90 10.56 -10.03 9.88
N LEU A 91 11.41 -10.56 8.99
CA LEU A 91 11.42 -10.18 7.58
C LEU A 91 10.22 -10.79 6.83
N ALA A 92 9.88 -12.05 7.14
CA ALA A 92 8.68 -12.70 6.63
C ALA A 92 7.40 -11.93 7.00
N ALA A 93 7.30 -11.46 8.24
CA ALA A 93 6.18 -10.62 8.68
C ALA A 93 6.11 -9.31 7.89
N GLY A 94 7.24 -8.63 7.68
CA GLY A 94 7.31 -7.43 6.85
C GLY A 94 6.86 -7.66 5.41
N VAL A 95 7.36 -8.72 4.76
CA VAL A 95 6.97 -9.09 3.38
C VAL A 95 5.48 -9.45 3.29
N CYS A 96 4.96 -10.18 4.27
CA CYS A 96 3.53 -10.50 4.34
C CYS A 96 2.67 -9.25 4.52
N LEU A 97 3.09 -8.30 5.38
CA LEU A 97 2.40 -7.02 5.57
C LEU A 97 2.34 -6.22 4.27
N VAL A 98 3.46 -6.14 3.53
CA VAL A 98 3.50 -5.48 2.22
C VAL A 98 2.52 -6.14 1.24
N GLY A 99 2.49 -7.47 1.18
CA GLY A 99 1.57 -8.20 0.31
C GLY A 99 0.09 -8.02 0.66
N CYS A 100 -0.23 -7.66 1.90
CA CYS A 100 -1.61 -7.40 2.36
C CYS A 100 -2.06 -5.95 2.16
N CYS A 101 -1.16 -5.05 1.76
CA CYS A 101 -1.48 -3.64 1.56
C CYS A 101 -2.31 -3.42 0.27
N PRO A 102 -3.14 -2.36 0.24
CA PRO A 102 -3.88 -1.96 -0.96
C PRO A 102 -2.94 -1.46 -2.07
N GLY A 103 -3.51 -1.24 -3.26
CA GLY A 103 -2.80 -0.59 -4.35
C GLY A 103 -2.40 0.85 -4.02
N GLY A 104 -1.28 1.31 -4.56
CA GLY A 104 -0.80 2.70 -4.41
C GLY A 104 -1.06 3.55 -5.64
N THR A 105 -1.13 4.88 -5.49
CA THR A 105 -1.40 5.83 -6.59
C THR A 105 -0.41 5.79 -7.74
N ALA A 106 0.81 5.28 -7.52
CA ALA A 106 1.80 5.08 -8.57
C ALA A 106 1.29 4.14 -9.69
N SER A 107 0.36 3.22 -9.38
CA SER A 107 -0.26 2.33 -10.38
C SER A 107 -1.03 3.10 -11.45
N ASN A 108 -1.63 4.25 -11.11
CA ASN A 108 -2.37 5.09 -12.05
C ASN A 108 -1.44 5.68 -13.11
N LEU A 109 -0.25 6.11 -12.68
CA LEU A 109 0.78 6.62 -13.56
C LEU A 109 1.38 5.52 -14.45
N VAL A 110 1.64 4.34 -13.89
CA VAL A 110 2.11 3.18 -14.66
C VAL A 110 1.05 2.77 -15.70
N SER A 111 -0.22 2.76 -15.33
CA SER A 111 -1.33 2.46 -16.25
C SER A 111 -1.41 3.48 -17.39
N LEU A 112 -1.16 4.76 -17.11
CA LEU A 112 -1.11 5.81 -18.11
C LEU A 112 0.03 5.58 -19.12
N ILE A 113 1.24 5.28 -18.64
CA ILE A 113 2.41 5.01 -19.48
C ILE A 113 2.21 3.74 -20.31
N ALA A 114 1.62 2.71 -19.71
CA ALA A 114 1.29 1.45 -20.37
C ALA A 114 0.10 1.54 -21.33
N ARG A 115 -0.54 2.70 -21.47
CA ARG A 115 -1.78 2.91 -22.25
C ARG A 115 -2.92 1.96 -21.84
N ALA A 116 -2.96 1.61 -20.56
CA ALA A 116 -4.02 0.83 -19.95
C ALA A 116 -5.23 1.71 -19.58
N ASP A 117 -6.30 1.10 -19.06
CA ASP A 117 -7.49 1.80 -18.58
C ASP A 117 -7.19 2.52 -17.25
N VAL A 118 -6.75 3.78 -17.35
CA VAL A 118 -6.44 4.65 -16.19
C VAL A 118 -7.68 4.86 -15.29
N PRO A 119 -8.89 5.14 -15.82
CA PRO A 119 -10.11 5.18 -15.01
C PRO A 119 -10.34 3.92 -14.17
N LEU A 120 -10.09 2.74 -14.74
CA LEU A 120 -10.19 1.48 -14.02
C LEU A 120 -9.12 1.36 -12.92
N SER A 121 -7.87 1.77 -13.19
CA SER A 121 -6.80 1.78 -12.18
C SER A 121 -7.14 2.68 -10.99
N ILE A 122 -7.68 3.88 -11.24
CA ILE A 122 -8.11 4.80 -10.18
C ILE A 122 -9.23 4.15 -9.37
N SER A 123 -10.26 3.63 -10.05
CA SER A 123 -11.41 2.97 -9.40
C SER A 123 -10.98 1.79 -8.51
N MET A 124 -10.05 0.96 -9.01
CA MET A 124 -9.54 -0.19 -8.27
C MET A 124 -8.69 0.24 -7.07
N THR A 125 -7.87 1.27 -7.23
CA THR A 125 -7.05 1.85 -6.16
C THR A 125 -7.96 2.40 -5.06
N THR A 126 -8.94 3.23 -5.41
CA THR A 126 -9.93 3.78 -4.46
C THR A 126 -10.68 2.68 -3.70
N ALA A 127 -11.21 1.68 -4.41
CA ALA A 127 -11.91 0.56 -3.79
C ALA A 127 -11.00 -0.23 -2.83
N SER A 128 -9.75 -0.51 -3.23
CA SER A 128 -8.79 -1.24 -2.40
C SER A 128 -8.36 -0.44 -1.16
N THR A 129 -8.15 0.87 -1.28
CA THR A 129 -7.77 1.76 -0.16
C THR A 129 -8.88 1.86 0.87
N LEU A 130 -10.13 1.98 0.44
CA LEU A 130 -11.28 2.01 1.36
C LEU A 130 -11.43 0.67 2.10
N ALA A 131 -11.22 -0.45 1.40
CA ALA A 131 -11.30 -1.78 2.01
C ALA A 131 -10.07 -2.12 2.88
N ALA A 132 -8.93 -1.45 2.68
CA ALA A 132 -7.67 -1.72 3.37
C ALA A 132 -7.80 -1.63 4.89
N ALA A 133 -8.62 -0.72 5.41
CA ALA A 133 -8.82 -0.55 6.85
C ALA A 133 -9.31 -1.85 7.54
N ALA A 134 -10.05 -2.69 6.83
CA ALA A 134 -10.53 -3.97 7.33
C ALA A 134 -9.72 -5.16 6.78
N LEU A 135 -9.42 -5.16 5.47
CA LEU A 135 -8.79 -6.30 4.81
C LEU A 135 -7.30 -6.44 5.13
N THR A 136 -6.54 -5.36 5.18
CA THR A 136 -5.10 -5.40 5.48
C THR A 136 -4.83 -6.04 6.85
N PRO A 137 -5.44 -5.62 7.97
CA PRO A 137 -5.21 -6.26 9.26
C PRO A 137 -5.76 -7.69 9.33
N ALA A 138 -6.87 -7.98 8.63
CA ALA A 138 -7.43 -9.33 8.56
C ALA A 138 -6.47 -10.30 7.84
N LEU A 139 -6.01 -9.94 6.64
CA LEU A 139 -5.10 -10.76 5.84
C LEU A 139 -3.71 -10.85 6.47
N ALA A 140 -3.19 -9.75 7.03
CA ALA A 140 -1.91 -9.77 7.73
C ALA A 140 -1.92 -10.76 8.90
N SER A 141 -2.99 -10.76 9.72
CA SER A 141 -3.13 -11.71 10.82
C SER A 141 -3.22 -13.18 10.36
N LEU A 142 -3.78 -13.42 9.17
CA LEU A 142 -3.86 -14.76 8.57
C LEU A 142 -2.51 -15.21 8.01
N CYS A 143 -1.78 -14.33 7.32
CA CYS A 143 -0.52 -14.65 6.65
C CYS A 143 0.64 -14.87 7.63
N VAL A 144 0.71 -14.06 8.68
CA VAL A 144 1.79 -14.12 9.66
C VAL A 144 1.55 -15.21 10.73
N GLY A 145 0.29 -15.67 10.84
CA GLY A 145 -0.13 -16.68 11.82
C GLY A 145 -0.08 -16.17 13.26
N ALA A 146 -0.70 -16.92 14.18
CA ALA A 146 -0.80 -16.59 15.60
C ALA A 146 0.53 -16.42 16.37
N LYS A 147 1.68 -16.50 15.69
CA LYS A 147 3.03 -16.51 16.29
C LYS A 147 3.79 -15.19 16.19
N ALA A 148 3.38 -14.23 15.35
CA ALA A 148 3.87 -12.86 15.48
C ALA A 148 2.77 -12.02 16.11
N ALA A 149 3.12 -11.24 17.13
CA ALA A 149 2.25 -10.35 17.88
C ALA A 149 1.81 -9.13 17.04
N VAL A 150 1.21 -9.39 15.89
CA VAL A 150 0.53 -8.39 15.10
C VAL A 150 -0.85 -8.22 15.71
N CYS A 151 -0.99 -7.28 16.64
CA CYS A 151 -2.27 -6.91 17.20
C CYS A 151 -3.18 -6.43 16.05
N ARG A 152 -4.10 -7.28 15.60
CA ARG A 152 -5.08 -6.99 14.53
C ARG A 152 -5.77 -5.65 14.76
N SER A 153 -6.13 -5.37 16.02
CA SER A 153 -6.75 -4.11 16.45
C SER A 153 -5.82 -2.90 16.35
N ALA A 154 -4.53 -3.06 16.65
CA ALA A 154 -3.54 -1.99 16.53
C ALA A 154 -3.26 -1.65 15.06
N LEU A 155 -3.12 -2.67 14.19
CA LEU A 155 -3.00 -2.45 12.76
C LEU A 155 -4.26 -1.80 12.18
N ALA A 156 -5.45 -2.30 12.55
CA ALA A 156 -6.71 -1.69 12.11
C ALA A 156 -6.81 -0.22 12.55
N ALA A 157 -6.50 0.08 13.81
CA ALA A 157 -6.49 1.45 14.31
C ALA A 157 -5.45 2.34 13.60
N SER A 158 -4.26 1.80 13.30
CA SER A 158 -3.21 2.52 12.57
C SER A 158 -3.62 2.78 11.13
N THR A 159 -4.15 1.79 10.40
CA THR A 159 -4.62 1.96 9.03
C THR A 159 -5.79 2.94 8.98
N LEU A 160 -6.72 2.88 9.94
CA LEU A 160 -7.82 3.84 10.02
C LEU A 160 -7.31 5.28 10.20
N LYS A 161 -6.38 5.50 11.13
CA LYS A 161 -5.85 6.84 11.44
C LYS A 161 -4.90 7.40 10.38
N VAL A 162 -4.04 6.56 9.80
CA VAL A 162 -2.94 7.00 8.92
C VAL A 162 -3.34 6.94 7.44
N VAL A 163 -4.33 6.11 7.08
CA VAL A 163 -4.76 5.95 5.69
C VAL A 163 -6.18 6.46 5.49
N LEU A 164 -7.18 5.90 6.20
CA LEU A 164 -8.58 6.23 5.90
C LEU A 164 -8.93 7.68 6.26
N LEU A 165 -8.51 8.14 7.44
CA LEU A 165 -8.85 9.48 7.92
C LEU A 165 -8.25 10.59 7.02
N PRO A 166 -6.96 10.54 6.62
CA PRO A 166 -6.41 11.50 5.66
C PRO A 166 -7.07 11.43 4.29
N VAL A 167 -7.36 10.23 3.77
CA VAL A 167 -8.03 10.09 2.46
C VAL A 167 -9.42 10.72 2.48
N LEU A 168 -10.22 10.46 3.53
CA LEU A 168 -11.53 11.07 3.68
C LEU A 168 -11.44 12.58 3.90
N GLY A 169 -10.45 13.04 4.67
CA GLY A 169 -10.19 14.46 4.89
C GLY A 169 -9.77 15.21 3.63
N GLY A 170 -9.11 14.54 2.69
CA GLY A 170 -8.76 15.13 1.39
C GLY A 170 -9.91 15.13 0.40
N LEU A 171 -10.88 14.21 0.55
CA LEU A 171 -12.06 14.11 -0.31
C LEU A 171 -13.11 15.22 -0.03
N LEU A 172 -13.15 15.74 1.20
CA LEU A 172 -14.05 16.80 1.65
C LEU A 172 -13.56 18.20 1.22
#